data_AF-A0A8K0UZM2-F1
#
_entry.id   AF-A0A8K0UZM2-F1
#
_cell.length_a   1.000
_cell.length_b   1.000
_cell.length_c   1.000
_cell.angle_alpha   90.00
_cell.angle_beta   90.00
_cell.angle_gamma   90.00
#
_symmetry.space_group_name_H-M   'P 1'
#
loop_
_entity.id
_entity.type
_entity.pdbx_description
1 polymer ?
#
loop_
_entity_poly.entity_id
_entity_poly.type
_entity_poly.pdbx_seq_one_letter_code
_entity_poly.pdbx_strand_id
1 'polypeptide(L)'
;MKKVLMVLVLLGLSGCVQVDKYSEVVKMPAPPGLAGYWQTQGPQNKLVSPQAIASLIVTPQGDTLDCRQWQRVIALPGKLMARGAREYNVTVKREVYALERDADTLKYAGMTLERVARPTAECAAWLEKHPLQAAATNSSAAGGAAVVGTDGPPAQNSPERKPVATQGP
;
A
#
# COMPACT_ATOMS: atom_id res chain seq x y z
N MET A 1 -43.30 53.08 7.78
CA MET A 1 -41.85 52.93 8.04
C MET A 1 -41.62 51.60 8.76
N LYS A 2 -41.24 50.53 8.05
CA LYS A 2 -40.93 49.22 8.65
C LYS A 2 -39.50 48.87 8.26
N LYS A 3 -38.59 48.92 9.23
CA LYS A 3 -37.16 48.62 9.03
C LYS A 3 -37.01 47.12 8.87
N VAL A 4 -36.78 46.66 7.63
CA VAL A 4 -36.46 45.26 7.37
C VAL A 4 -34.99 45.06 7.77
N LEU A 5 -34.83 44.33 8.86
CA LEU A 5 -33.55 43.89 9.40
C LEU A 5 -32.95 42.86 8.42
N MET A 6 -31.90 43.26 7.70
CA MET A 6 -31.09 42.34 6.89
C MET A 6 -30.32 41.39 7.82
N VAL A 7 -30.87 40.19 8.01
CA VAL A 7 -30.17 39.07 8.65
C VAL A 7 -29.14 38.53 7.65
N LEU A 8 -27.88 38.90 7.88
CA LEU A 8 -26.74 38.48 7.07
C LEU A 8 -26.37 37.04 7.47
N VAL A 9 -26.96 36.06 6.79
CA VAL A 9 -26.64 34.64 6.95
C VAL A 9 -25.23 34.41 6.38
N LEU A 10 -24.23 34.35 7.25
CA LEU A 10 -22.91 33.82 6.92
C LEU A 10 -23.02 32.32 6.70
N LEU A 11 -23.24 31.92 5.45
CA LEU A 11 -23.05 30.54 5.01
C LEU A 11 -21.54 30.24 5.09
N GLY A 12 -21.12 29.57 6.16
CA GLY A 12 -19.82 28.91 6.20
C GLY A 12 -19.82 27.80 5.16
N LEU A 13 -19.33 28.09 3.94
CA LEU A 13 -19.06 27.06 2.96
C LEU A 13 -17.96 26.17 3.54
N SER A 14 -18.34 25.00 4.06
CA SER A 14 -17.42 23.89 4.23
C SER A 14 -16.90 23.53 2.84
N GLY A 15 -15.77 24.14 2.47
CA GLY A 15 -15.25 24.08 1.11
C GLY A 15 -15.00 22.64 0.69
N CYS A 16 -15.59 22.25 -0.43
CA CYS A 16 -15.22 21.03 -1.15
C CYS A 16 -13.69 20.99 -1.31
N VAL A 17 -13.05 19.87 -0.95
CA VAL A 17 -11.62 19.68 -1.18
C VAL A 17 -11.42 19.60 -2.70
N GLN A 18 -11.04 20.70 -3.33
CA GLN A 18 -10.78 20.76 -4.76
C GLN A 18 -9.28 20.71 -5.01
N VAL A 19 -8.86 19.85 -5.93
CA VAL A 19 -7.47 19.71 -6.36
C VAL A 19 -7.40 20.11 -7.82
N ASP A 20 -6.78 21.24 -8.10
CA ASP A 20 -6.69 21.77 -9.47
C ASP A 20 -5.62 21.03 -10.29
N LYS A 21 -4.48 20.74 -9.65
CA LYS A 21 -3.35 20.02 -10.24
C LYS A 21 -2.85 18.91 -9.33
N TYR A 22 -2.82 17.70 -9.87
CA TYR A 22 -2.34 16.51 -9.16
C TYR A 22 -0.84 16.58 -8.76
N SER A 23 -0.03 17.30 -9.54
CA SER A 23 1.39 17.51 -9.24
C SER A 23 1.61 18.32 -7.97
N GLU A 24 0.70 19.22 -7.63
CA GLU A 24 0.76 20.10 -6.45
C GLU A 24 0.22 19.42 -5.18
N VAL A 25 -0.36 18.22 -5.30
CA VAL A 25 -0.79 17.42 -4.15
C VAL A 25 0.44 16.95 -3.36
N VAL A 26 0.52 17.42 -2.11
CA VAL A 26 1.52 17.00 -1.14
C VAL A 26 1.20 15.57 -0.69
N LYS A 27 2.07 14.63 -1.07
CA LYS A 27 1.97 13.24 -0.63
C LYS A 27 2.38 13.14 0.84
N MET A 28 1.52 12.53 1.65
CA MET A 28 1.79 12.25 3.06
C MET A 28 2.03 10.76 3.26
N PRO A 29 2.95 10.35 4.16
CA PRO A 29 3.12 8.94 4.51
C PRO A 29 1.83 8.37 5.12
N ALA A 30 1.62 7.06 4.96
CA ALA A 30 0.45 6.40 5.50
C ALA A 30 0.51 6.36 7.04
N PRO A 31 -0.56 6.77 7.75
CA PRO A 31 -0.64 6.61 9.19
C PRO A 31 -0.62 5.12 9.57
N PRO A 32 -0.24 4.79 10.82
CA PRO A 32 -0.23 3.42 11.31
C PRO A 32 -1.54 2.69 11.04
N GLY A 33 -1.42 1.48 10.48
CA GLY A 33 -2.56 0.64 10.14
C GLY A 33 -3.29 1.03 8.85
N LEU A 34 -2.94 2.09 8.13
CA LEU A 34 -3.56 2.37 6.83
C LEU A 34 -2.86 1.64 5.66
N ALA A 35 -1.54 1.56 5.70
CA ALA A 35 -0.77 0.85 4.67
C ALA A 35 -1.20 -0.62 4.57
N GLY A 36 -1.26 -1.13 3.34
CA GLY A 36 -1.69 -2.48 3.03
C GLY A 36 -2.69 -2.55 1.89
N TYR A 37 -3.43 -3.66 1.84
CA TYR A 37 -4.41 -3.96 0.81
C TYR A 37 -5.81 -3.98 1.42
N TRP A 38 -6.72 -3.30 0.76
CA TRP A 38 -8.11 -3.17 1.15
C TRP A 38 -8.97 -3.63 -0.01
N GLN A 39 -9.98 -4.45 0.23
CA GLN A 39 -10.81 -5.01 -0.83
C GLN A 39 -12.26 -5.13 -0.40
N THR A 40 -13.19 -4.84 -1.31
CA THR A 40 -14.62 -5.06 -1.07
C THR A 40 -14.94 -6.54 -0.89
N GLN A 41 -15.70 -6.90 0.14
CA GLN A 41 -16.26 -8.24 0.29
C GLN A 41 -17.72 -8.24 -0.22
N GLY A 42 -17.95 -8.96 -1.31
CA GLY A 42 -19.28 -9.08 -1.91
C GLY A 42 -19.80 -7.83 -2.65
N PRO A 43 -21.09 -7.84 -3.05
CA PRO A 43 -21.68 -6.80 -3.89
C PRO A 43 -21.64 -5.40 -3.30
N GLN A 44 -21.35 -4.39 -4.15
CA GLN A 44 -21.32 -2.99 -3.76
C GLN A 44 -22.16 -2.14 -4.71
N ASN A 45 -23.07 -1.33 -4.18
CA ASN A 45 -23.95 -0.47 -4.97
C ASN A 45 -23.22 0.65 -5.74
N LYS A 46 -21.94 0.91 -5.42
CA LYS A 46 -21.08 1.88 -6.13
C LYS A 46 -20.28 1.27 -7.27
N LEU A 47 -20.41 -0.04 -7.49
CA LEU A 47 -19.82 -0.72 -8.62
C LEU A 47 -20.88 -1.00 -9.69
N VAL A 48 -20.41 -1.19 -10.91
CA VAL A 48 -21.26 -1.41 -12.09
C VAL A 48 -21.95 -2.78 -12.11
N SER A 49 -21.55 -3.69 -11.22
CA SER A 49 -22.04 -5.06 -11.17
C SER A 49 -21.86 -5.64 -9.76
N PRO A 50 -22.75 -6.56 -9.32
CA PRO A 50 -22.58 -7.31 -8.06
C PRO A 50 -21.33 -8.20 -8.02
N GLN A 51 -20.79 -8.57 -9.18
CA GLN A 51 -19.58 -9.39 -9.31
C GLN A 51 -18.30 -8.55 -9.41
N ALA A 52 -18.43 -7.21 -9.49
CA ALA A 52 -17.29 -6.33 -9.53
C ALA A 52 -16.61 -6.27 -8.16
N ILE A 53 -15.28 -6.15 -8.16
CA ILE A 53 -14.47 -6.03 -6.95
C ILE A 53 -13.71 -4.70 -7.03
N ALA A 54 -13.64 -3.97 -5.92
CA ALA A 54 -12.74 -2.83 -5.79
C ALA A 54 -11.66 -3.14 -4.75
N SER A 55 -10.44 -2.78 -5.10
CA SER A 55 -9.26 -2.84 -4.24
C SER A 55 -8.65 -1.45 -4.10
N LEU A 56 -8.23 -1.09 -2.90
CA LEU A 56 -7.36 0.04 -2.64
C LEU A 56 -6.04 -0.47 -2.07
N ILE A 57 -4.95 -0.21 -2.76
CA ILE A 57 -3.60 -0.44 -2.25
C ILE A 57 -3.07 0.88 -1.70
N VAL A 58 -2.48 0.85 -0.50
CA VAL A 58 -1.82 1.99 0.14
C VAL A 58 -0.41 1.58 0.55
N THR A 59 0.59 2.26 0.03
CA THR A 59 1.99 2.06 0.42
C THR A 59 2.32 2.86 1.70
N PRO A 60 3.36 2.47 2.46
CA PRO A 60 3.81 3.25 3.62
C PRO A 60 4.17 4.72 3.28
N GLN A 61 4.65 4.96 2.08
CA GLN A 61 5.06 6.28 1.58
C GLN A 61 3.88 7.13 1.10
N GLY A 62 2.66 6.57 1.10
CA GLY A 62 1.45 7.28 0.73
C GLY A 62 1.10 7.21 -0.75
N ASP A 63 1.78 6.41 -1.57
CA ASP A 63 1.28 6.11 -2.92
C ASP A 63 0.09 5.17 -2.81
N THR A 64 -0.91 5.36 -3.67
CA THR A 64 -2.14 4.59 -3.66
C THR A 64 -2.46 4.03 -5.05
N LEU A 65 -3.27 2.97 -5.09
CA LEU A 65 -3.89 2.47 -6.31
C LEU A 65 -5.35 2.12 -6.04
N ASP A 66 -6.28 2.83 -6.67
CA ASP A 66 -7.69 2.43 -6.78
C ASP A 66 -7.82 1.50 -7.99
N CYS A 67 -8.02 0.22 -7.74
CA CYS A 67 -8.11 -0.81 -8.75
C CYS A 67 -9.50 -1.48 -8.71
N ARG A 68 -10.27 -1.34 -9.78
CA ARG A 68 -11.64 -1.88 -9.89
C ARG A 68 -11.69 -2.87 -11.03
N GLN A 69 -12.23 -4.06 -10.75
CA GLN A 69 -12.26 -5.16 -11.68
C GLN A 69 -13.67 -5.69 -11.89
N TRP A 70 -13.99 -5.94 -13.15
CA TRP A 70 -15.12 -6.74 -13.58
C TRP A 70 -14.80 -7.32 -14.97
N GLN A 71 -15.46 -6.85 -16.04
CA GLN A 71 -15.09 -7.21 -17.41
C GLN A 71 -13.75 -6.60 -17.86
N ARG A 72 -13.29 -5.55 -17.17
CA ARG A 72 -12.01 -4.87 -17.38
C ARG A 72 -11.44 -4.43 -16.05
N VAL A 73 -10.13 -4.23 -16.02
CA VAL A 73 -9.43 -3.62 -14.89
C VAL A 73 -9.31 -2.12 -15.14
N ILE A 74 -9.79 -1.33 -14.20
CA ILE A 74 -9.57 0.12 -14.14
C ILE A 74 -8.66 0.38 -12.95
N ALA A 75 -7.44 0.83 -13.20
CA ALA A 75 -6.44 1.09 -12.18
C ALA A 75 -6.04 2.57 -12.23
N LEU A 76 -6.27 3.28 -11.13
CA LEU A 76 -6.01 4.71 -10.98
C LEU A 76 -5.00 4.94 -9.86
N PRO A 77 -3.73 5.23 -10.20
CA PRO A 77 -2.75 5.65 -9.21
C PRO A 77 -3.18 6.91 -8.49
N GLY A 78 -2.71 7.10 -7.26
CA GLY A 78 -3.02 8.26 -6.46
C GLY A 78 -1.97 8.55 -5.40
N LYS A 79 -2.25 9.57 -4.61
CA LYS A 79 -1.47 9.99 -3.45
C LYS A 79 -2.39 10.10 -2.25
N LEU A 80 -1.87 9.69 -1.10
CA LEU A 80 -2.43 10.02 0.19
C LEU A 80 -2.15 11.49 0.49
N MET A 81 -3.19 12.20 0.85
CA MET A 81 -3.15 13.59 1.29
C MET A 81 -3.84 13.69 2.64
N ALA A 82 -3.26 14.44 3.57
CA ALA A 82 -3.90 14.76 4.84
C ALA A 82 -4.46 16.18 4.80
N ARG A 83 -5.66 16.39 5.35
CA ARG A 83 -6.22 17.72 5.61
C ARG A 83 -6.88 17.73 6.99
N GLY A 84 -6.24 18.40 7.94
CA GLY A 84 -6.64 18.31 9.35
C GLY A 84 -6.45 16.89 9.87
N ALA A 85 -7.47 16.34 10.53
CA ALA A 85 -7.47 14.99 11.09
C ALA A 85 -8.04 13.92 10.13
N ARG A 86 -8.09 14.19 8.83
CA ARG A 86 -8.66 13.29 7.82
C ARG A 86 -7.66 13.01 6.71
N GLU A 87 -7.60 11.76 6.28
CA GLU A 87 -6.85 11.33 5.11
C GLU A 87 -7.74 11.18 3.88
N TYR A 88 -7.13 11.42 2.72
CA TYR A 88 -7.79 11.35 1.42
C TYR A 88 -6.89 10.62 0.42
N ASN A 89 -7.48 9.76 -0.39
CA ASN A 89 -6.87 9.36 -1.65
C ASN A 89 -7.18 10.42 -2.70
N VAL A 90 -6.15 10.99 -3.30
CA VAL A 90 -6.27 11.85 -4.48
C VAL A 90 -5.76 11.08 -5.69
N THR A 91 -6.63 10.76 -6.66
CA THR A 91 -6.23 10.01 -7.86
C THR A 91 -5.52 10.91 -8.87
N VAL A 92 -4.79 10.34 -9.82
CA VAL A 92 -4.22 11.06 -10.97
C VAL A 92 -5.28 11.80 -11.81
N LYS A 93 -6.55 11.39 -11.71
CA LYS A 93 -7.70 12.07 -12.32
C LYS A 93 -8.26 13.22 -11.48
N ARG A 94 -7.62 13.51 -10.33
CA ARG A 94 -8.01 14.53 -9.33
C ARG A 94 -9.33 14.22 -8.63
N GLU A 95 -9.71 12.95 -8.58
CA GLU A 95 -10.80 12.52 -7.71
C GLU A 95 -10.29 12.47 -6.28
N VAL A 96 -11.07 12.99 -5.34
CA VAL A 96 -10.70 13.08 -3.93
C VAL A 96 -11.68 12.23 -3.12
N TYR A 97 -11.17 11.17 -2.50
CA TYR A 97 -11.97 10.25 -1.69
C TYR A 97 -11.46 10.24 -0.26
N ALA A 98 -12.34 10.53 0.70
CA ALA A 98 -12.01 10.38 2.12
C ALA A 98 -11.75 8.91 2.45
N LEU A 99 -10.81 8.70 3.37
CA LEU A 99 -10.48 7.40 3.94
C LEU A 99 -10.94 7.38 5.39
N GLU A 100 -11.96 6.60 5.70
CA GLU A 100 -12.47 6.46 7.07
C GLU A 100 -12.25 5.02 7.52
N ARG A 101 -11.20 4.81 8.30
CA ARG A 101 -10.79 3.49 8.78
C ARG A 101 -11.40 3.20 10.14
N ASP A 102 -11.91 1.99 10.29
CA ASP A 102 -12.33 1.41 11.56
C ASP A 102 -11.77 -0.03 11.66
N ALA A 103 -10.69 -0.18 12.43
CA ALA A 103 -9.90 -1.40 12.55
C ALA A 103 -9.49 -1.98 11.18
N ASP A 104 -10.09 -3.11 10.80
CA ASP A 104 -9.88 -3.85 9.54
C ASP A 104 -10.90 -3.52 8.46
N THR A 105 -11.72 -2.50 8.67
CA THR A 105 -12.68 -1.97 7.71
C THR A 105 -12.28 -0.57 7.27
N LEU A 106 -12.53 -0.24 6.01
CA LEU A 106 -12.26 1.06 5.41
C LEU A 106 -13.45 1.49 4.56
N LYS A 107 -14.06 2.63 4.91
CA LYS A 107 -15.00 3.30 4.01
C LYS A 107 -14.22 4.12 3.00
N TYR A 108 -14.49 3.86 1.72
CA TYR A 108 -13.76 4.48 0.62
C TYR A 108 -14.65 4.60 -0.61
N ALA A 109 -14.75 5.80 -1.19
CA ALA A 109 -15.56 6.08 -2.39
C ALA A 109 -17.03 5.57 -2.30
N GLY A 110 -17.61 5.61 -1.10
CA GLY A 110 -18.97 5.12 -0.82
C GLY A 110 -19.10 3.59 -0.78
N MET A 111 -17.99 2.85 -0.73
CA MET A 111 -17.92 1.41 -0.55
C MET A 111 -17.33 1.08 0.83
N THR A 112 -17.55 -0.15 1.26
CA THR A 112 -16.90 -0.73 2.44
C THR A 112 -15.88 -1.77 1.98
N LEU A 113 -14.62 -1.56 2.34
CA LEU A 113 -13.51 -2.45 2.04
C LEU A 113 -13.02 -3.08 3.35
N GLU A 114 -12.50 -4.30 3.27
CA GLU A 114 -11.86 -5.00 4.37
C GLU A 114 -10.38 -5.21 4.09
N ARG A 115 -9.58 -5.30 5.14
CA ARG A 115 -8.16 -5.62 5.03
C ARG A 115 -7.97 -7.03 4.47
N VAL A 116 -7.10 -7.16 3.49
CA VAL A 116 -6.72 -8.46 2.90
C VAL A 116 -5.20 -8.61 2.85
N ALA A 117 -4.73 -9.85 2.84
CA ALA A 117 -3.29 -10.15 2.83
C ALA A 117 -2.62 -9.86 1.47
N ARG A 118 -3.39 -9.92 0.38
CA ARG A 118 -2.91 -9.68 -1.00
C ARG A 118 -4.04 -9.04 -1.82
N PRO A 119 -3.72 -8.21 -2.83
CA PRO A 119 -4.70 -7.76 -3.80
C PRO A 119 -5.16 -8.93 -4.68
N THR A 120 -6.19 -8.69 -5.48
CA THR A 120 -6.61 -9.60 -6.55
C THR A 120 -5.49 -9.86 -7.56
N ALA A 121 -5.56 -10.98 -8.28
CA ALA A 121 -4.55 -11.34 -9.28
C ALA A 121 -4.44 -10.28 -10.38
N GLU A 122 -5.57 -9.69 -10.79
CA GLU A 122 -5.61 -8.67 -11.83
C GLU A 122 -4.95 -7.36 -11.39
N CYS A 123 -5.19 -6.92 -10.15
CA CYS A 123 -4.55 -5.72 -9.61
C CYS A 123 -3.05 -5.96 -9.33
N ALA A 124 -2.67 -7.17 -8.90
CA ALA A 124 -1.27 -7.56 -8.76
C ALA A 124 -0.53 -7.52 -10.11
N ALA A 125 -1.12 -8.11 -11.16
CA ALA A 125 -0.55 -8.11 -12.49
C ALA A 125 -0.42 -6.68 -13.08
N TRP A 126 -1.31 -5.76 -12.71
CA TRP A 126 -1.16 -4.35 -13.06
C TRP A 126 0.04 -3.71 -12.34
N LEU A 127 0.20 -3.96 -11.04
CA LEU A 127 1.31 -3.44 -10.23
C LEU A 127 2.69 -3.93 -10.71
N GLU A 128 2.80 -5.17 -11.18
CA GLU A 128 4.05 -5.71 -11.75
C GLU A 128 4.54 -4.89 -12.96
N LYS A 129 3.60 -4.43 -13.79
CA LYS A 129 3.88 -3.63 -14.99
C LYS A 129 4.01 -2.14 -14.68
N HIS A 130 3.37 -1.70 -13.61
CA HIS A 130 3.23 -0.30 -13.22
C HIS A 130 3.49 -0.15 -11.72
N PRO A 131 4.74 -0.35 -11.27
CA PRO A 131 5.05 -0.28 -9.85
C PRO A 131 4.74 1.12 -9.32
N LEU A 132 4.03 1.19 -8.19
CA LEU A 132 3.91 2.43 -7.44
C LEU A 132 5.32 2.82 -7.00
N GLN A 133 5.66 4.12 -7.07
CA GLN A 133 6.97 4.65 -6.67
C GLN A 133 7.13 4.61 -5.14
N ALA A 134 7.26 3.39 -4.62
CA ALA A 134 7.81 2.94 -3.33
C ALA A 134 7.48 1.45 -3.03
N ALA A 135 7.06 0.65 -4.02
CA ALA A 135 6.95 -0.80 -3.85
C ALA A 135 8.32 -1.53 -3.94
N ALA A 136 9.40 -0.82 -4.28
CA ALA A 136 10.72 -1.38 -4.52
C ALA A 136 11.72 -1.17 -3.35
N THR A 137 11.28 -1.29 -2.10
CA THR A 137 12.20 -1.53 -0.97
C THR A 137 11.41 -2.22 0.14
N ASN A 138 11.59 -3.54 0.27
CA ASN A 138 11.31 -4.41 1.43
C ASN A 138 10.79 -5.82 1.05
N SER A 139 11.14 -6.32 -0.14
CA SER A 139 11.23 -7.78 -0.38
C SER A 139 12.69 -8.21 -0.43
N SER A 140 13.39 -8.05 0.70
CA SER A 140 14.67 -8.72 0.96
C SER A 140 14.77 -8.98 2.47
N ALA A 141 13.83 -9.77 2.98
CA ALA A 141 13.90 -10.37 4.30
C ALA A 141 13.24 -11.75 4.26
N ALA A 142 13.73 -12.61 3.36
CA ALA A 142 13.58 -14.05 3.45
C ALA A 142 14.63 -14.71 2.53
N GLY A 143 15.64 -15.36 3.13
CA GLY A 143 16.53 -16.28 2.42
C GLY A 143 17.98 -15.82 2.29
N GLY A 144 18.74 -15.88 3.38
CA GLY A 144 20.18 -15.65 3.38
C GLY A 144 20.83 -16.12 4.66
N ALA A 145 20.68 -17.40 5.00
CA ALA A 145 21.50 -18.03 6.03
C ALA A 145 22.93 -18.17 5.46
N ALA A 146 23.76 -17.15 5.67
CA ALA A 146 25.21 -17.25 5.51
C ALA A 146 25.78 -17.82 6.81
N VAL A 147 26.23 -19.08 6.77
CA VAL A 147 27.08 -19.65 7.80
C VAL A 147 28.44 -18.93 7.74
N VAL A 148 28.75 -18.21 8.82
CA VAL A 148 30.05 -17.59 9.06
C VAL A 148 31.08 -18.70 9.26
N GLY A 149 31.99 -18.85 8.30
CA GLY A 149 33.23 -19.58 8.49
C GLY A 149 34.19 -18.74 9.31
N THR A 150 34.58 -19.22 10.49
CA THR A 150 35.63 -18.61 11.31
C THR A 150 36.98 -19.25 10.98
N ASP A 151 37.95 -18.37 10.76
CA ASP A 151 39.37 -18.60 10.45
C ASP A 151 40.08 -19.60 11.37
N GLY A 152 40.94 -20.42 10.75
CA GLY A 152 42.03 -21.12 11.42
C GLY A 152 43.17 -21.39 10.43
N PRO A 153 44.37 -20.79 10.58
CA PRO A 153 45.49 -21.08 9.69
C PRO A 153 46.18 -22.39 10.09
N PRO A 154 46.48 -23.31 9.16
CA PRO A 154 47.31 -24.46 9.50
C PRO A 154 48.80 -24.08 9.42
N ALA A 155 49.48 -24.29 10.55
CA ALA A 155 50.92 -24.23 10.67
C ALA A 155 51.62 -25.26 9.78
N GLN A 156 52.73 -24.85 9.17
CA GLN A 156 53.67 -25.70 8.44
C GLN A 156 54.80 -26.19 9.37
N ASN A 157 55.34 -27.38 9.04
CA ASN A 157 56.59 -28.03 9.50
C ASN A 157 56.51 -29.00 10.70
N SER A 158 56.54 -30.31 10.44
CA SER A 158 57.76 -31.16 10.44
C SER A 158 57.45 -32.66 10.64
N PRO A 159 58.34 -33.58 10.23
CA PRO A 159 58.08 -35.03 10.11
C PRO A 159 58.68 -35.87 11.27
N GLU A 160 58.05 -37.01 11.59
CA GLU A 160 58.51 -38.22 12.35
C GLU A 160 57.29 -38.80 13.10
N ARG A 161 56.94 -40.10 13.17
CA ARG A 161 57.63 -41.40 13.16
C ARG A 161 56.62 -42.53 12.82
N LYS A 162 57.12 -43.65 12.27
CA LYS A 162 56.44 -44.97 12.12
C LYS A 162 56.09 -45.61 13.48
N PRO A 163 55.14 -46.56 13.56
CA PRO A 163 55.45 -48.01 13.42
C PRO A 163 54.40 -48.77 12.56
N VAL A 164 54.77 -49.66 11.64
CA VAL A 164 55.01 -51.13 11.78
C VAL A 164 53.85 -51.92 12.40
N ALA A 165 53.21 -52.75 11.56
CA ALA A 165 52.76 -54.15 11.77
C ALA A 165 51.55 -54.44 10.86
N THR A 166 51.28 -55.61 10.28
CA THR A 166 51.99 -56.86 9.96
C THR A 166 51.04 -57.59 9.00
N GLN A 167 51.57 -58.19 7.95
CA GLN A 167 50.83 -59.03 6.99
C GLN A 167 50.35 -60.33 7.65
N GLY A 168 49.13 -60.76 7.33
CA GLY A 168 48.61 -62.09 7.60
C GLY A 168 48.39 -62.88 6.31
N PRO A 169 48.25 -64.21 6.41
CA PRO A 169 48.79 -65.23 5.49
C PRO A 169 48.21 -65.26 4.07
#